data_AF-A0AAJ2M8D2-F1
#
_entry.id   AF-A0AAJ2M8D2-F1
#
_cell.length_a   1.000
_cell.length_b   1.000
_cell.length_c   1.000
_cell.angle_alpha   90.00
_cell.angle_beta   90.00
_cell.angle_gamma   90.00
#
_symmetry.space_group_name_H-M   'P 1'
#
loop_
_entity.id
_entity.type
_entity.pdbx_description
1 polymer ?
#
loop_
_entity_poly.entity_id
_entity_poly.type
_entity_poly.pdbx_seq_one_letter_code
_entity_poly.pdbx_strand_id
1 'polypeptide(L)'
;MDEDLLGVIMLSFSTVLVCVVTVVIVRAAAVGSLDRNGAVGLRTRHTRATDAAWSAGHAAALPRVRWSVPVAVCAVVAAIVLLVLGRPEWGIVAGLVGVLLQVAVLVSAVGPANRAARRAAQKSAPEPRA
;
A
#
# COMPACT_ATOMS: atom_id res chain seq x y z
N MET A 1 -3.09 14.44 28.67
CA MET A 1 -1.68 14.63 28.24
C MET A 1 -1.02 13.30 27.91
N ASP A 2 -1.07 12.29 28.80
CA ASP A 2 -0.47 10.98 28.50
C ASP A 2 -1.23 10.19 27.42
N GLU A 3 -2.57 10.18 27.47
CA GLU A 3 -3.40 9.45 26.51
C GLU A 3 -3.31 10.05 25.09
N ASP A 4 -3.30 11.37 24.98
CA ASP A 4 -3.21 12.05 23.68
C ASP A 4 -1.83 11.87 23.05
N LEU A 5 -0.76 11.95 23.87
CA LEU A 5 0.61 11.68 23.45
C LEU A 5 0.75 10.24 22.95
N LEU A 6 0.24 9.27 23.71
CA LEU A 6 0.19 7.86 23.30
C LEU A 6 -0.58 7.69 22.00
N GLY A 7 -1.73 8.36 21.86
CA GLY A 7 -2.54 8.35 20.64
C GLY A 7 -1.77 8.83 19.42
N VAL A 8 -1.09 9.98 19.53
CA VAL A 8 -0.26 10.54 18.45
C VAL A 8 0.90 9.60 18.10
N ILE A 9 1.59 9.04 19.10
CA ILE A 9 2.71 8.10 18.89
C ILE A 9 2.21 6.83 18.19
N MET A 10 1.14 6.20 18.69
CA MET A 10 0.60 4.97 18.12
C MET A 10 0.12 5.19 16.68
N LEU A 11 -0.64 6.25 16.40
CA LEU A 11 -1.11 6.55 15.04
C LEU A 11 0.04 6.86 14.09
N SER A 12 1.05 7.61 14.54
CA SER A 12 2.24 7.90 13.73
C SER A 12 3.02 6.64 13.42
N PHE A 13 3.24 5.78 14.43
CA PHE A 13 3.89 4.49 14.27
C PHE A 13 3.13 3.59 13.29
N SER A 14 1.82 3.42 13.48
CA SER A 14 0.98 2.63 12.57
C SER A 14 1.00 3.17 11.14
N THR A 15 0.99 4.50 10.98
CA THR A 15 1.07 5.16 9.66
C THR A 15 2.37 4.80 8.95
N VAL A 16 3.51 4.87 9.64
CA VAL A 16 4.82 4.50 9.08
C VAL A 16 4.87 3.00 8.79
N LEU A 17 4.40 2.16 9.71
CA LEU A 17 4.41 0.71 9.58
C LEU A 17 3.61 0.26 8.35
N VAL A 18 2.38 0.76 8.17
CA VAL A 18 1.53 0.44 7.02
C VAL A 18 2.21 0.86 5.71
N CYS A 19 2.81 2.05 5.68
CA CYS A 19 3.52 2.53 4.49
C CYS A 19 4.68 1.60 4.12
N VAL A 20 5.58 1.32 5.09
CA VAL A 20 6.76 0.48 4.87
C VAL A 20 6.36 -0.92 4.44
N VAL A 21 5.47 -1.56 5.20
CA VAL A 21 5.01 -2.93 4.93
C VAL A 21 4.41 -3.02 3.53
N THR A 22 3.54 -2.08 3.15
CA THR A 22 2.89 -2.13 1.84
C THR A 22 3.89 -1.94 0.70
N VAL A 23 4.79 -0.95 0.81
CA VAL A 23 5.81 -0.71 -0.23
C VAL A 23 6.73 -1.91 -0.38
N VAL A 24 7.16 -2.51 0.73
CA VAL A 24 8.04 -3.69 0.73
C VAL A 24 7.36 -4.88 0.08
N ILE A 25 6.14 -5.24 0.49
CA ILE A 25 5.39 -6.36 -0.07
C ILE A 25 5.15 -6.17 -1.57
N VAL A 26 4.68 -4.99 -1.99
CA VAL A 26 4.34 -4.75 -3.39
C VAL A 26 5.60 -4.76 -4.25
N ARG A 27 6.72 -4.23 -3.75
CA ARG A 27 8.00 -4.30 -4.46
C ARG A 27 8.52 -5.73 -4.55
N ALA A 28 8.49 -6.49 -3.46
CA ALA A 28 8.92 -7.89 -3.41
C ALA A 28 8.11 -8.76 -4.38
N ALA A 29 6.79 -8.57 -4.43
CA ALA A 29 5.93 -9.26 -5.39
C ALA A 29 6.18 -8.82 -6.84
N ALA A 30 6.49 -7.54 -7.08
CA ALA A 30 6.83 -7.03 -8.41
C ALA A 30 8.12 -7.63 -8.99
N VAL A 31 9.12 -7.92 -8.14
CA VAL A 31 10.39 -8.55 -8.55
C VAL A 31 10.34 -10.08 -8.52
N GLY A 32 9.19 -10.67 -8.18
CA GLY A 32 8.99 -12.13 -8.15
C GLY A 32 9.60 -12.82 -6.93
N SER A 33 10.00 -12.09 -5.88
CA SER A 33 10.56 -12.68 -4.65
C SER A 33 9.48 -13.21 -3.69
N LEU A 34 8.20 -12.97 -4.00
CA LEU A 34 7.04 -13.47 -3.25
C LEU A 34 6.26 -14.43 -4.15
N ASP A 35 6.06 -15.65 -3.65
CA ASP A 35 5.20 -16.64 -4.30
C ASP A 35 3.76 -16.13 -4.39
N ARG A 36 3.11 -16.37 -5.55
CA ARG A 36 1.69 -16.06 -5.80
C ARG A 36 0.75 -16.75 -4.80
N ASN A 37 1.18 -17.89 -4.24
CA ASN A 37 0.43 -18.66 -3.25
C ASN A 37 0.70 -18.25 -1.80
N GLY A 38 1.59 -17.28 -1.57
CA GLY A 38 1.86 -16.74 -0.24
C GLY A 38 0.66 -16.05 0.41
N ALA A 39 0.80 -15.74 1.71
CA ALA A 39 -0.25 -15.11 2.50
C ALA A 39 -0.44 -13.60 2.23
N VAL A 40 0.47 -12.96 1.47
CA VAL A 40 0.62 -11.49 1.47
C VAL A 40 0.69 -10.92 0.05
N GLY A 41 -0.03 -9.81 -0.22
CA GLY A 41 -0.02 -9.09 -1.52
C GLY A 41 -1.41 -8.68 -2.02
N LEU A 42 -1.48 -8.00 -3.18
CA LEU A 42 -2.74 -7.61 -3.83
C LEU A 42 -3.38 -8.83 -4.51
N ARG A 43 -4.18 -9.58 -3.76
CA ARG A 43 -4.83 -10.81 -4.21
C ARG A 43 -6.15 -10.51 -4.91
N THR A 44 -6.13 -10.49 -6.23
CA THR A 44 -7.34 -10.42 -7.04
C THR A 44 -7.46 -11.69 -7.86
N ARG A 45 -8.63 -11.91 -8.50
CA ARG A 45 -8.80 -13.04 -9.43
C ARG A 45 -7.78 -13.03 -10.57
N HIS A 46 -7.21 -11.87 -10.90
CA HIS A 46 -6.31 -11.70 -12.03
C HIS A 46 -4.84 -11.80 -11.63
N THR A 47 -4.43 -11.23 -10.49
CA THR A 47 -3.04 -11.32 -10.02
C THR A 47 -2.66 -12.75 -9.61
N ARG A 48 -3.63 -13.60 -9.27
CA ARG A 48 -3.40 -15.01 -8.90
C ARG A 48 -3.36 -16.00 -10.06
N ALA A 49 -3.65 -15.55 -11.29
CA ALA A 49 -3.83 -16.48 -12.42
C ALA A 49 -2.52 -17.17 -12.83
N THR A 50 -1.41 -16.44 -12.86
CA THR A 50 -0.07 -16.93 -13.23
C THR A 50 1.01 -16.13 -12.50
N ASP A 51 2.24 -16.64 -12.42
CA ASP A 51 3.36 -15.89 -11.83
C ASP A 51 3.67 -14.61 -12.60
N ALA A 52 3.50 -14.64 -13.93
CA ALA A 52 3.62 -13.46 -14.78
C ALA A 52 2.53 -12.41 -14.47
N ALA A 53 1.30 -12.85 -14.17
CA ALA A 53 0.22 -11.96 -13.76
C ALA A 53 0.43 -11.37 -12.37
N TRP A 54 1.04 -12.14 -11.47
CA TRP A 54 1.41 -11.71 -10.12
C TRP A 54 2.44 -10.58 -10.16
N SER A 55 3.58 -10.80 -10.80
CA SER A 55 4.66 -9.81 -10.89
C SER A 55 4.22 -8.56 -11.68
N ALA A 56 3.56 -8.73 -12.82
CA ALA A 56 3.07 -7.62 -13.63
C ALA A 56 2.02 -6.76 -12.90
N GLY A 57 1.11 -7.40 -12.16
CA GLY A 57 0.11 -6.69 -11.36
C GLY A 57 0.75 -5.84 -10.27
N HIS A 58 1.72 -6.38 -9.53
CA HIS A 58 2.42 -5.66 -8.47
C HIS A 58 3.37 -4.59 -9.01
N ALA A 59 4.03 -4.84 -10.15
CA ALA A 59 4.85 -3.83 -10.84
C ALA A 59 4.00 -2.63 -11.27
N ALA A 60 2.79 -2.86 -11.75
CA ALA A 60 1.85 -1.79 -12.11
C ALA A 60 1.24 -1.06 -10.89
N ALA A 61 1.17 -1.74 -9.73
CA ALA A 61 0.72 -1.14 -8.48
C ALA A 61 1.79 -0.24 -7.82
N LEU A 62 3.08 -0.57 -8.01
CA LEU A 62 4.19 0.07 -7.30
C LEU A 62 4.25 1.61 -7.43
N PRO A 63 4.02 2.23 -8.61
CA PRO A 63 4.01 3.69 -8.72
C PRO A 63 2.92 4.36 -7.88
N ARG A 64 1.76 3.71 -7.76
CA ARG A 64 0.65 4.19 -6.92
C ARG A 64 0.99 4.03 -5.46
N VAL A 65 1.46 2.84 -5.07
CA VAL A 65 1.81 2.54 -3.68
C VAL A 65 2.93 3.43 -3.17
N ARG A 66 3.88 3.86 -4.02
CA ARG A 66 4.92 4.84 -3.63
C ARG A 66 4.37 6.20 -3.18
N TRP A 67 3.16 6.58 -3.57
CA TRP A 67 2.49 7.76 -3.04
C TRP A 67 2.14 7.65 -1.55
N SER A 68 2.14 6.44 -0.97
CA SER A 68 1.97 6.29 0.48
C SER A 68 3.11 6.93 1.27
N VAL A 69 4.31 7.05 0.68
CA VAL A 69 5.50 7.64 1.34
C VAL A 69 5.30 9.12 1.64
N PRO A 70 5.05 10.01 0.65
CA PRO A 70 4.80 11.41 0.96
C PRO A 70 3.55 11.60 1.84
N VAL A 71 2.51 10.78 1.66
CA VAL A 71 1.32 10.82 2.54
C VAL A 71 1.69 10.54 3.99
N ALA A 72 2.46 9.47 4.25
CA ALA A 72 2.89 9.11 5.59
C ALA A 72 3.79 10.18 6.21
N VAL A 73 4.73 10.72 5.43
CA VAL A 73 5.62 11.81 5.87
C VAL A 73 4.81 13.05 6.24
N CYS A 74 3.91 13.51 5.37
CA CYS A 74 3.07 14.68 5.64
C CYS A 74 2.17 14.48 6.88
N ALA A 75 1.57 13.30 7.03
CA ALA A 75 0.71 13.01 8.18
C ALA A 75 1.49 13.00 9.49
N VAL A 76 2.67 12.36 9.53
CA VAL A 76 3.52 12.31 10.74
C VAL A 76 4.07 13.68 11.08
N VAL A 77 4.56 14.44 10.09
CA VAL A 77 5.06 15.81 10.31
C VAL A 77 3.94 16.71 10.84
N ALA A 78 2.75 16.65 10.24
CA ALA A 78 1.60 17.41 10.73
C ALA A 78 1.22 17.03 12.17
N ALA A 79 1.22 15.73 12.50
CA ALA A 79 0.91 15.26 13.85
C ALA A 79 1.94 15.74 14.89
N ILE A 80 3.23 15.70 14.56
CA ILE A 80 4.32 16.19 15.44
C ILE A 80 4.22 17.71 15.63
N VAL A 81 4.00 18.47 14.54
CA VAL A 81 3.86 19.93 14.63
C VAL A 81 2.68 20.31 15.53
N LEU A 82 1.53 19.65 15.37
CA LEU A 82 0.35 19.90 16.19
C LEU A 82 0.56 19.52 17.66
N LEU A 83 1.29 18.44 17.92
CA LEU A 83 1.70 18.06 19.27
C LEU A 83 2.58 19.14 19.92
N VAL A 84 3.61 19.63 19.21
CA VAL A 84 4.53 20.67 19.71
C VAL A 84 3.81 22.01 19.95
N LEU A 85 2.79 22.32 19.14
CA LEU A 85 1.94 23.49 19.33
C LEU A 85 0.92 23.35 20.47
N GLY A 86 0.93 22.25 21.22
CA GLY A 86 0.01 22.00 22.33
C GLY A 86 -1.42 21.68 21.88
N ARG A 87 -1.59 21.15 20.66
CA ARG A 87 -2.88 20.78 20.05
C ARG A 87 -2.92 19.29 19.68
N PRO A 88 -2.69 18.38 20.65
CA PRO A 88 -2.55 16.95 20.37
C PRO A 88 -3.82 16.30 19.80
N GLU A 89 -5.01 16.83 20.11
CA GLU A 89 -6.29 16.37 19.55
C GLU A 89 -6.34 16.51 18.03
N TRP A 90 -5.76 17.59 17.50
CA TRP A 90 -5.62 17.80 16.05
C TRP A 90 -4.52 16.90 15.47
N GLY A 91 -3.50 16.57 16.26
CA GLY A 91 -2.46 15.59 15.88
C GLY A 91 -3.04 14.19 15.65
N ILE A 92 -3.98 13.77 16.50
CA ILE A 92 -4.73 12.51 16.33
C ILE A 92 -5.54 12.55 15.03
N VAL A 93 -6.27 13.64 14.77
CA VAL A 93 -7.03 13.83 13.51
C VAL A 93 -6.12 13.77 12.30
N ALA A 94 -4.95 14.42 12.33
CA ALA A 94 -3.97 14.37 11.26
C ALA A 94 -3.47 12.95 10.99
N GLY A 95 -3.19 12.17 12.05
CA GLY A 95 -2.84 10.76 11.96
C GLY A 95 -3.94 9.91 11.32
N LEU A 96 -5.19 10.07 11.76
CA LEU A 96 -6.35 9.37 11.19
C LEU A 96 -6.53 9.68 9.70
N VAL A 97 -6.45 10.96 9.32
CA VAL A 97 -6.49 11.37 7.90
C VAL A 97 -5.36 10.72 7.11
N GLY A 98 -4.15 10.67 7.68
CA GLY A 98 -3.00 9.98 7.08
C GLY A 98 -3.27 8.50 6.79
N VAL A 99 -3.85 7.78 7.74
CA VAL A 99 -4.23 6.36 7.56
C VAL A 99 -5.30 6.21 6.47
N LEU A 100 -6.33 7.04 6.47
CA LEU A 100 -7.39 7.00 5.45
C LEU A 100 -6.84 7.27 4.05
N LEU A 101 -5.93 8.24 3.90
CA LEU A 101 -5.27 8.53 2.64
C LEU A 101 -4.39 7.36 2.17
N GLN A 102 -3.69 6.68 3.09
CA GLN A 102 -2.95 5.46 2.74
C GLN A 102 -3.89 4.37 2.21
N VAL A 103 -5.03 4.13 2.87
CA VAL A 103 -6.04 3.18 2.38
C VAL A 103 -6.51 3.56 0.97
N ALA A 104 -6.81 4.85 0.73
CA ALA A 104 -7.20 5.34 -0.58
C ALA A 104 -6.13 5.09 -1.65
N VAL A 105 -4.85 5.29 -1.32
CA VAL A 105 -3.72 4.96 -2.21
C VAL A 105 -3.72 3.48 -2.57
N LEU A 106 -3.91 2.58 -1.60
CA LEU A 106 -3.94 1.13 -1.86
C LEU A 106 -5.10 0.74 -2.76
N VAL A 107 -6.30 1.25 -2.49
CA VAL A 107 -7.49 1.02 -3.31
C VAL A 107 -7.26 1.52 -4.74
N SER A 108 -6.64 2.69 -4.90
CA SER A 108 -6.33 3.25 -6.22
C SER A 108 -5.35 2.38 -7.03
N ALA A 109 -4.52 1.57 -6.36
CA ALA A 109 -3.53 0.69 -7.01
C ALA A 109 -4.17 -0.60 -7.58
N VAL A 110 -5.36 -0.99 -7.11
CA VAL A 110 -6.05 -2.22 -7.54
C VAL A 110 -6.40 -2.20 -9.02
N GLY A 111 -6.87 -1.06 -9.54
CA GLY A 111 -7.26 -0.92 -10.95
C GLY A 111 -6.10 -1.21 -11.93
N PRO A 112 -4.97 -0.49 -11.83
CA PRO A 112 -3.77 -0.78 -12.62
C PRO A 112 -3.27 -2.21 -12.45
N ALA A 113 -3.22 -2.72 -11.21
CA ALA A 113 -2.77 -4.08 -10.94
C ALA A 113 -3.62 -5.12 -11.69
N ASN A 114 -4.95 -4.99 -11.63
CA ASN A 114 -5.87 -5.88 -12.33
C ASN A 114 -5.72 -5.81 -13.85
N ARG A 115 -5.54 -4.62 -14.41
CA ARG A 115 -5.34 -4.46 -15.86
C ARG A 115 -4.04 -5.10 -16.33
N ALA A 116 -2.95 -4.89 -15.61
CA ALA A 116 -1.65 -5.48 -15.95
C ALA A 116 -1.67 -7.01 -15.79
N ALA A 117 -2.23 -7.50 -14.69
CA ALA A 117 -2.35 -8.93 -14.44
C ALA A 117 -3.18 -9.66 -15.51
N ARG A 118 -4.30 -9.06 -15.96
CA ARG A 118 -5.11 -9.63 -17.06
C ARG A 118 -4.33 -9.75 -18.36
N ARG A 119 -3.58 -8.71 -18.74
CA ARG A 119 -2.79 -8.70 -19.98
C ARG A 119 -1.68 -9.75 -19.93
N ALA A 120 -1.02 -9.88 -18.80
CA ALA A 120 0.00 -10.90 -18.60
C ALA A 120 -0.59 -12.32 -18.65
N ALA A 121 -1.73 -12.56 -17.99
CA ALA A 121 -2.41 -13.86 -18.02
C ALA A 121 -2.84 -14.27 -19.44
N GLN A 122 -3.35 -13.32 -20.24
CA GLN A 122 -3.74 -13.58 -21.63
C GLN A 122 -2.55 -13.96 -22.51
N LYS A 123 -1.40 -13.30 -22.32
CA LYS A 123 -0.17 -13.62 -23.06
C LYS A 123 0.38 -15.01 -22.71
N SER A 124 0.06 -15.54 -21.54
CA SER A 124 0.47 -16.86 -21.08
C SER A 124 -0.53 -17.98 -21.42
N ALA A 125 -1.67 -17.66 -22.04
CA ALA A 125 -2.64 -18.68 -22.44
C ALA A 125 -2.07 -19.50 -23.62
N PRO A 126 -2.13 -20.85 -23.58
CA PRO A 126 -1.74 -21.68 -24.71
C PRO A 126 -2.58 -21.35 -25.95
N GLU A 127 -1.94 -21.34 -27.13
CA GLU A 127 -2.64 -21.21 -28.41
C GLU A 127 -3.71 -22.31 -28.54
N PRO A 128 -4.94 -21.99 -29.00
CA PRO A 128 -5.97 -23.01 -29.17
C PRO A 128 -5.46 -24.05 -30.16
N ARG A 129 -5.39 -25.32 -29.76
CA ARG A 129 -5.10 -26.40 -30.70
C ARG A 129 -6.23 -26.42 -31.74
N ALA A 130 -5.91 -26.01 -32.96
CA ALA A 130 -6.75 -26.12 -34.14
C ALA A 130 -6.95 -27.58 -34.55
#